data_AF-A0A1W9VS21-F1
#
_entry.id   AF-A0A1W9VS21-F1
#
_cell.length_a   1.000
_cell.length_b   1.000
_cell.length_c   1.000
_cell.angle_alpha   90.00
_cell.angle_beta   90.00
_cell.angle_gamma   90.00
#
_symmetry.space_group_name_H-M   'P 1'
#
loop_
_entity.id
_entity.type
_entity.pdbx_description
1 polymer ?
#
loop_
_entity_poly.entity_id
_entity_poly.type
_entity_poly.pdbx_seq_one_letter_code
_entity_poly.pdbx_strand_id
1 'polypeptide(L)'
;MILYKKVSFSFEEKDYDIKVFYDDKTINIVAFRNNYPANGLRHQIKISKSIPIEEILKQKVINELIEICKKDISEKRWERLTAIK
;
A
#
# COMPACT_ATOMS: atom_id res chain seq x y z
N MET A 1 10.81 0.57 10.02
CA MET A 1 9.38 0.87 9.78
C MET A 1 8.53 -0.10 10.57
N ILE A 2 7.43 0.38 11.16
CA ILE A 2 6.50 -0.38 11.99
C ILE A 2 5.28 -0.75 11.13
N LEU A 3 4.77 -1.99 11.26
CA LEU A 3 3.52 -2.39 10.63
C LEU A 3 2.35 -1.81 11.43
N TYR A 4 1.56 -0.95 10.81
CA TYR A 4 0.37 -0.35 11.42
C TYR A 4 -0.89 -1.17 11.14
N LYS A 5 -1.11 -1.52 9.87
CA LYS A 5 -2.36 -2.16 9.43
C LYS A 5 -2.07 -3.18 8.34
N LYS A 6 -2.79 -4.30 8.38
CA LYS A 6 -2.84 -5.32 7.33
C LYS A 6 -4.30 -5.51 6.92
N VAL A 7 -4.57 -5.50 5.63
CA VAL A 7 -5.89 -5.76 5.04
C VAL A 7 -5.74 -6.87 4.01
N SER A 8 -6.37 -8.01 4.25
CA SER A 8 -6.38 -9.12 3.30
C SER A 8 -7.43 -8.88 2.22
N PHE A 9 -7.11 -9.28 1.00
CA PHE A 9 -7.92 -9.07 -0.20
C PHE A 9 -7.63 -10.19 -1.20
N SER A 10 -8.67 -10.73 -1.83
CA SER A 10 -8.53 -11.80 -2.83
C SER A 10 -8.96 -11.29 -4.21
N PHE A 11 -8.18 -11.61 -5.23
CA PHE A 11 -8.45 -11.26 -6.63
C PHE A 11 -7.89 -12.34 -7.56
N GLU A 12 -8.68 -12.78 -8.53
CA GLU A 12 -8.31 -13.87 -9.47
C GLU A 12 -7.74 -15.10 -8.74
N GLU A 13 -8.45 -15.58 -7.71
CA GLU A 13 -8.08 -16.76 -6.91
C GLU A 13 -6.70 -16.66 -6.21
N LYS A 14 -6.17 -15.44 -6.09
CA LYS A 14 -4.93 -15.15 -5.37
C LYS A 14 -5.23 -14.29 -4.15
N ASP A 15 -4.62 -14.65 -3.04
CA ASP A 15 -4.69 -13.87 -1.81
C ASP A 15 -3.55 -12.86 -1.73
N TYR A 16 -3.91 -11.64 -1.36
CA TYR A 16 -3.02 -10.52 -1.17
C TYR A 16 -3.20 -9.92 0.22
N ASP A 17 -2.13 -9.32 0.72
CA ASP A 17 -2.15 -8.48 1.90
C ASP A 17 -1.73 -7.07 1.52
N ILE A 18 -2.62 -6.09 1.72
CA ILE A 18 -2.24 -4.68 1.68
C ILE A 18 -1.71 -4.32 3.07
N LYS A 19 -0.43 -3.98 3.15
CA LYS A 19 0.25 -3.63 4.41
C LYS A 19 0.57 -2.14 4.43
N VAL A 20 0.22 -1.50 5.54
CA VAL A 20 0.54 -0.10 5.85
C VAL A 20 1.69 -0.10 6.85
N PHE A 21 2.83 0.42 6.41
CA PHE A 21 4.01 0.64 7.24
C PHE A 21 4.21 2.11 7.50
N TYR A 22 4.82 2.45 8.62
CA TYR A 22 5.20 3.82 8.91
C TYR A 22 6.52 3.93 9.67
N ASP A 23 7.11 5.12 9.67
CA ASP A 23 8.19 5.57 10.56
C ASP A 23 7.90 6.99 11.03
N ASP A 24 8.88 7.75 11.51
CA ASP A 24 8.63 9.10 12.03
C ASP A 24 8.25 10.13 10.95
N LYS A 25 8.44 9.82 9.66
CA LYS A 25 8.27 10.77 8.55
C LYS A 25 7.55 10.20 7.34
N THR A 26 7.28 8.90 7.31
CA THR A 26 6.86 8.21 6.10
C THR A 26 5.75 7.22 6.40
N ILE A 27 4.76 7.16 5.50
CA ILE A 27 3.79 6.05 5.43
C ILE A 27 3.99 5.37 4.08
N ASN A 28 4.10 4.04 4.08
CA ASN A 28 4.16 3.22 2.88
C ASN A 28 2.98 2.26 2.86
N ILE A 29 2.26 2.20 1.74
CA ILE A 29 1.18 1.25 1.50
C ILE A 29 1.57 0.38 0.32
N VAL A 30 1.67 -0.93 0.57
CA VAL A 30 2.25 -1.89 -0.38
C VAL A 30 1.43 -3.18 -0.38
N ALA A 31 1.19 -3.72 -1.57
CA ALA A 31 0.55 -5.01 -1.76
C ALA A 31 1.58 -6.15 -1.65
N PHE A 32 1.24 -7.21 -0.93
CA PHE A 32 2.05 -8.41 -0.78
C PHE A 32 1.28 -9.65 -1.22
N ARG A 33 2.02 -10.64 -1.73
CA ARG A 33 1.56 -12.01 -1.97
C ARG A 33 2.62 -12.96 -1.44
N ASN A 34 2.22 -13.92 -0.60
CA ASN A 34 3.15 -14.87 0.03
C ASN A 34 4.35 -14.19 0.73
N ASN A 35 4.11 -13.06 1.41
CA ASN A 35 5.13 -12.22 2.07
C ASN A 35 6.15 -11.51 1.15
N TYR A 36 6.00 -11.56 -0.17
CA TYR A 36 6.78 -10.76 -1.12
C TYR A 36 5.94 -9.61 -1.70
N PRO A 37 6.52 -8.48 -2.10
CA PRO A 37 5.80 -7.45 -2.84
C PRO A 37 5.10 -8.05 -4.06
N ALA A 38 3.79 -7.81 -4.18
CA ALA A 38 2.97 -8.38 -5.23
C ALA A 38 3.18 -7.69 -6.59
N ASN A 39 3.65 -6.44 -6.57
CA ASN A 39 3.93 -5.65 -7.75
C ASN A 39 5.02 -4.60 -7.46
N GLY A 40 5.44 -3.85 -8.48
CA GLY A 40 6.45 -2.79 -8.37
C GLY A 40 5.91 -1.43 -7.88
N LEU A 41 4.66 -1.35 -7.41
CA LEU A 41 4.02 -0.10 -7.01
C LEU A 41 4.03 0.05 -5.48
N ARG A 42 4.25 1.30 -5.04
CA ARG A 42 4.23 1.69 -3.62
C ARG A 42 3.61 3.08 -3.51
N HIS A 43 2.57 3.21 -2.71
CA HIS A 43 2.04 4.52 -2.34
C HIS A 43 2.80 5.01 -1.12
N GLN A 44 3.60 6.07 -1.28
CA GLN A 44 4.37 6.68 -0.22
C GLN A 44 3.84 8.07 0.10
N ILE A 45 3.63 8.34 1.39
CA ILE A 45 3.34 9.66 1.93
C ILE A 45 4.55 10.12 2.73
N LYS A 46 5.05 11.32 2.43
CA LYS A 46 6.08 11.99 3.23
C LYS A 46 5.43 13.06 4.08
N ILE A 47 5.81 13.11 5.35
CA ILE A 47 5.16 13.93 6.38
C ILE A 47 6.19 14.91 6.95
N SER A 48 5.78 16.16 7.14
CA SER A 48 6.58 17.17 7.85
C SER A 48 6.71 16.79 9.32
N LYS A 49 7.88 17.04 9.93
CA LYS A 49 8.15 16.78 11.36
C LYS A 49 7.16 17.43 12.33
N SER A 50 6.38 18.42 11.87
CA SER A 50 5.44 19.18 12.69
C SER A 50 4.10 18.48 12.95
N ILE A 51 3.79 17.38 12.27
CA ILE A 51 2.49 16.70 12.41
C ILE A 51 2.70 15.30 13.01
N PRO A 52 2.02 14.94 14.12
CA PRO A 52 2.11 13.60 14.69
C PRO A 52 1.62 12.54 13.70
N ILE A 53 2.43 11.51 13.45
CA ILE A 53 2.10 10.51 12.44
C ILE A 53 0.91 9.65 12.85
N GLU A 54 0.71 9.44 14.15
CA GLU A 54 -0.40 8.70 14.73
C GLU A 54 -1.75 9.36 14.40
N GLU A 55 -1.80 10.69 14.24
CA GLU A 55 -3.00 11.42 13.84
C GLU A 55 -3.28 11.24 12.34
N ILE A 56 -2.23 11.22 11.52
CA ILE A 56 -2.34 11.00 10.07
C ILE A 56 -2.79 9.56 9.78
N LEU A 57 -2.26 8.57 10.50
CA LEU A 57 -2.62 7.15 10.33
C LEU A 57 -4.11 6.86 10.58
N LYS A 58 -4.81 7.73 11.32
CA LYS A 58 -6.24 7.62 11.62
C LYS A 58 -7.12 8.31 10.56
N GLN A 59 -6.55 9.09 9.66
CA GLN A 59 -7.30 9.82 8.65
C GLN A 59 -7.92 8.87 7.62
N LYS A 60 -9.11 9.22 7.15
CA LYS A 60 -9.85 8.43 6.14
C LYS A 60 -9.05 8.22 4.85
N VAL A 61 -8.20 9.19 4.48
CA VAL A 61 -7.34 9.13 3.29
C VAL A 61 -6.41 7.91 3.28
N ILE A 62 -6.02 7.39 4.45
CA ILE A 62 -5.21 6.16 4.53
C ILE A 62 -6.01 4.96 4.00
N ASN A 63 -7.30 4.88 4.30
CA ASN A 63 -8.17 3.83 3.76
C ASN A 63 -8.38 4.01 2.26
N GLU A 64 -8.51 5.25 1.78
CA GLU A 64 -8.65 5.54 0.35
C GLU A 64 -7.40 5.10 -0.43
N LEU A 65 -6.20 5.31 0.11
CA LEU A 65 -4.95 4.85 -0.47
C LEU A 65 -4.79 3.31 -0.42
N ILE A 66 -5.32 2.65 0.60
CA ILE A 66 -5.43 1.18 0.61
C ILE A 66 -6.29 0.70 -0.56
N GLU A 67 -7.43 1.34 -0.82
CA GLU A 67 -8.30 0.99 -1.94
C GLU A 67 -7.63 1.27 -3.30
N ILE A 68 -6.86 2.35 -3.42
CA ILE A 68 -6.04 2.59 -4.62
C ILE A 68 -5.02 1.46 -4.81
N CYS A 69 -4.36 1.01 -3.75
CA CYS A 69 -3.41 -0.11 -3.80
C CYS A 69 -4.07 -1.42 -4.24
N LYS A 70 -5.30 -1.71 -3.78
CA LYS A 70 -6.09 -2.85 -4.28
C LYS A 70 -6.43 -2.69 -5.76
N LYS A 71 -6.81 -1.48 -6.19
CA LYS A 71 -7.10 -1.18 -7.59
C LYS A 71 -5.89 -1.41 -8.50
N ASP A 72 -4.68 -1.07 -8.04
CA ASP A 72 -3.46 -1.35 -8.80
C ASP A 72 -3.30 -2.84 -9.14
N ILE A 73 -3.65 -3.71 -8.19
CA ILE A 73 -3.65 -5.16 -8.37
C ILE A 73 -4.77 -5.58 -9.33
N SER A 74 -6.01 -5.13 -9.09
CA SER A 74 -7.14 -5.54 -9.91
C SER A 74 -7.08 -5.05 -11.36
N GLU A 75 -6.48 -3.87 -11.58
CA GLU A 75 -6.27 -3.28 -12.91
C GLU A 75 -4.96 -3.73 -13.56
N LYS A 76 -4.17 -4.60 -12.90
CA LYS A 76 -2.90 -5.13 -13.40
C LYS A 76 -1.96 -4.02 -13.89
N ARG A 77 -1.87 -2.92 -13.14
CA ARG A 77 -1.16 -1.70 -13.57
C ARG A 77 0.33 -1.95 -13.76
N TRP A 78 0.92 -2.77 -12.91
CA TRP A 78 2.34 -3.12 -12.99
C TRP A 78 2.67 -3.96 -14.22
N GLU A 79 1.83 -4.95 -14.52
CA GLU A 79 1.94 -5.79 -15.70
C GLU A 79 1.82 -4.94 -16.97
N ARG A 80 0.88 -3.99 -17.00
CA ARG A 80 0.75 -3.03 -18.11
C ARG A 80 2.00 -2.15 -18.29
N LEU A 81 2.65 -1.74 -17.20
CA LEU A 81 3.88 -0.94 -17.24
C LEU A 81 5.10 -1.74 -17.72
N THR A 82 5.16 -3.03 -17.37
CA THR A 82 6.28 -3.92 -17.70
C THR A 82 6.09 -4.68 -19.01
N ALA A 83 4.93 -4.59 -19.64
CA ALA A 83 4.63 -5.21 -20.94
C ALA A 83 5.26 -4.49 -22.15
N ILE A 84 6.14 -3.52 -21.94
CA ILE A 84 6.86 -2.83 -23.03
C ILE A 84 7.85 -3.83 -23.66
N LYS A 85 7.66 -4.11 -24.95
CA LYS A 85 8.56 -4.91 -25.79
C LYS A 85 9.64 -4.05 -26.41
#